data_AF-A0A853EJM1-F1
#
_entry.id   AF-A0A853EJM1-F1
#
_cell.length_a   1.000
_cell.length_b   1.000
_cell.length_c   1.000
_cell.angle_alpha   90.00
_cell.angle_beta   90.00
_cell.angle_gamma   90.00
#
_symmetry.space_group_name_H-M   'P 1'
#
loop_
_entity.id
_entity.type
_entity.pdbx_description
1 polymer ?
#
loop_
_entity_poly.entity_id
_entity_poly.type
_entity_poly.pdbx_seq_one_letter_code
_entity_poly.pdbx_strand_id
1 'polypeptide(L)'
;MIPEATEIERRILALRGTTLTEADSHRFLLDVADLLGAPPLQMLGPGIKFRWLVGDRIIQIAPTVDSYNSSHEITMSCLDYEQVVNNCEYRSFNTLLPPYSFGPYLWSKLLREPPEGWWTPGNPAARTWEEFDDTLGTILTRLPQDIALIPPAWRDLSYRSHPWSKQRIPSFHWNGADEAPWGTIELFPDQEGILVQHIDVHRPIGNIRIPRDLIDTYTVSITKVLTGLTPGVPLARAMSFFATMGFDYCIESIGHGHEDLLEEADSLDDEPPEGISLEELQALIAAGAPERSAPRRVLAPPTFVPLELGLQVAEVMAILDQVSRGESTMEILTARGAQPGTIHDQPALVGHKWSAMEQRGRWEITPCASPMEERTFISADDTIAYITQLSDALEARYGAPISTRARTSMTLGGSLDRLFRLGETGVYISSVRPSIEILPFETLLFMHHG
;
A
#
# COMPACT_ATOMS: atom_id res chain seq x y z
N MET A 1 -20.42 5.80 9.95
CA MET A 1 -19.64 4.63 9.52
C MET A 1 -20.57 3.42 9.47
N ILE A 2 -20.35 2.46 8.58
CA ILE A 2 -21.16 1.23 8.56
C ILE A 2 -20.81 0.33 9.78
N PRO A 3 -21.79 -0.39 10.38
CA PRO A 3 -21.57 -1.14 11.63
C PRO A 3 -20.44 -2.16 11.56
N GLU A 4 -20.31 -2.85 10.43
CA GLU A 4 -19.31 -3.88 10.19
C GLU A 4 -17.90 -3.28 10.23
N ALA A 5 -17.70 -2.10 9.63
CA ALA A 5 -16.42 -1.40 9.65
C ALA A 5 -16.03 -0.99 11.08
N THR A 6 -16.97 -0.52 11.89
CA THR A 6 -16.74 -0.16 13.30
C THR A 6 -16.35 -1.37 14.14
N GLU A 7 -17.00 -2.53 13.93
CA GLU A 7 -16.64 -3.76 14.65
C GLU A 7 -15.25 -4.27 14.25
N ILE A 8 -14.88 -4.22 12.97
CA ILE A 8 -13.53 -4.59 12.51
C ILE A 8 -12.48 -3.64 13.07
N GLU A 9 -12.74 -2.32 13.05
CA GLU A 9 -11.87 -1.32 13.68
C GLU A 9 -11.63 -1.66 15.15
N ARG A 10 -12.71 -1.91 15.91
CA ARG A 10 -12.62 -2.29 17.33
C ARG A 10 -11.76 -3.54 17.54
N ARG A 11 -11.88 -4.55 16.67
CA ARG A 11 -11.05 -5.76 16.73
C ARG A 11 -9.58 -5.47 16.47
N ILE A 12 -9.25 -4.65 15.46
CA ILE A 12 -7.87 -4.23 15.18
C ILE A 12 -7.29 -3.46 16.35
N LEU A 13 -8.06 -2.51 16.87
CA LEU A 13 -7.67 -1.71 18.01
C LEU A 13 -7.44 -2.56 19.28
N ALA A 14 -8.13 -3.69 19.43
CA ALA A 14 -7.89 -4.63 20.53
C ALA A 14 -6.63 -5.49 20.37
N LEU A 15 -6.03 -5.57 19.16
CA LEU A 15 -4.80 -6.31 18.88
C LEU A 15 -3.52 -5.45 19.05
N ARG A 16 -3.66 -4.19 19.49
CA ARG A 16 -2.50 -3.29 19.68
C ARG A 16 -1.55 -3.85 20.75
N GLY A 17 -0.26 -3.73 20.50
CA GLY A 17 0.79 -4.26 21.39
C GLY A 17 0.93 -5.80 21.38
N THR A 18 0.19 -6.51 20.53
CA THR A 18 0.35 -7.96 20.34
C THR A 18 1.33 -8.27 19.22
N THR A 19 2.07 -9.37 19.35
CA THR A 19 2.92 -9.90 18.27
C THR A 19 2.08 -10.86 17.43
N LEU A 20 1.78 -10.48 16.19
CA LEU A 20 0.98 -11.30 15.27
C LEU A 20 1.87 -12.14 14.37
N THR A 21 1.42 -13.36 14.08
CA THR A 21 2.04 -14.26 13.10
C THR A 21 1.29 -14.24 11.75
N GLU A 22 1.86 -14.91 10.75
CA GLU A 22 1.17 -15.14 9.47
C GLU A 22 -0.16 -15.88 9.66
N ALA A 23 -0.19 -16.89 10.55
CA ALA A 23 -1.40 -17.65 10.85
C ALA A 23 -2.47 -16.81 11.56
N ASP A 24 -2.06 -15.86 12.41
CA ASP A 24 -3.00 -14.91 13.05
C ASP A 24 -3.60 -13.95 12.02
N SER A 25 -2.79 -13.53 11.04
CA SER A 25 -3.27 -12.72 9.89
C SER A 25 -4.32 -13.49 9.09
N HIS A 26 -4.07 -14.78 8.80
CA HIS A 26 -5.06 -15.62 8.09
C HIS A 26 -6.35 -15.77 8.89
N ARG A 27 -6.27 -16.04 10.19
CA ARG A 27 -7.45 -16.18 11.05
C ARG A 27 -8.26 -14.88 11.08
N PHE A 28 -7.58 -13.75 11.25
CA PHE A 28 -8.25 -12.43 11.24
C PHE A 28 -8.98 -12.17 9.92
N LEU A 29 -8.36 -12.47 8.79
CA LEU A 29 -8.97 -12.32 7.47
C LEU A 29 -10.21 -13.21 7.29
N LEU A 30 -10.16 -14.46 7.78
CA LEU A 30 -11.31 -15.37 7.77
C LEU A 30 -12.44 -14.88 8.69
N ASP A 31 -12.11 -14.40 9.90
CA ASP A 31 -13.10 -13.84 10.83
C ASP A 31 -13.78 -12.58 10.26
N VAL A 32 -13.04 -11.76 9.49
CA VAL A 32 -13.61 -10.62 8.76
C VAL A 32 -14.54 -11.10 7.64
N ALA A 33 -14.14 -12.10 6.87
CA ALA A 33 -15.00 -12.67 5.82
C ALA A 33 -16.30 -13.25 6.39
N ASP A 34 -16.24 -13.93 7.54
CA ASP A 34 -17.42 -14.43 8.25
C ASP A 34 -18.33 -13.29 8.73
N LEU A 35 -17.74 -12.21 9.27
CA LEU A 35 -18.48 -11.01 9.69
C LEU A 35 -19.17 -10.32 8.50
N LEU A 36 -18.51 -10.26 7.35
CA LEU A 36 -19.02 -9.64 6.12
C LEU A 36 -19.87 -10.60 5.27
N GLY A 37 -19.99 -11.87 5.68
CA GLY A 37 -20.78 -12.91 5.02
C GLY A 37 -20.19 -13.44 3.70
N ALA A 38 -18.95 -13.11 3.37
CA ALA A 38 -18.31 -13.48 2.11
C ALA A 38 -16.77 -13.34 2.14
N PRO A 39 -16.04 -14.12 1.31
CA PRO A 39 -14.64 -13.81 1.00
C PRO A 39 -14.54 -12.46 0.28
N PRO A 40 -13.33 -11.86 0.21
CA PRO A 40 -13.16 -10.56 -0.44
C PRO A 40 -13.58 -10.63 -1.91
N LEU A 41 -14.06 -9.51 -2.43
CA LEU A 41 -14.35 -9.33 -3.84
C LEU A 41 -13.06 -9.38 -4.68
N GLN A 42 -12.03 -8.66 -4.22
CA GLN A 42 -10.80 -8.43 -4.98
C GLN A 42 -9.57 -8.50 -4.07
N MET A 43 -8.46 -8.98 -4.61
CA MET A 43 -7.11 -8.86 -4.08
C MET A 43 -6.31 -7.91 -4.96
N LEU A 44 -5.43 -7.12 -4.36
CA LEU A 44 -4.53 -6.21 -5.08
C LEU A 44 -3.17 -6.16 -4.40
N GLY A 45 -2.12 -5.90 -5.17
CA GLY A 45 -0.76 -5.72 -4.67
C GLY A 45 0.09 -4.91 -5.64
N PRO A 46 1.39 -4.73 -5.35
CA PRO A 46 2.19 -5.39 -4.30
C PRO A 46 1.85 -4.95 -2.88
N GLY A 47 2.08 -5.82 -1.90
CA GLY A 47 1.68 -5.58 -0.52
C GLY A 47 0.18 -5.82 -0.38
N ILE A 48 -0.17 -7.10 -0.31
CA ILE A 48 -1.52 -7.57 -0.57
C ILE A 48 -2.58 -6.85 0.27
N LYS A 49 -3.65 -6.43 -0.41
CA LYS A 49 -4.85 -5.87 0.20
C LYS A 49 -6.06 -6.65 -0.29
N PHE A 50 -6.98 -6.93 0.63
CA PHE A 50 -8.21 -7.65 0.39
C PHE A 50 -9.38 -6.68 0.47
N ARG A 51 -10.21 -6.58 -0.58
CA ARG A 51 -11.32 -5.62 -0.67
C ARG A 51 -12.67 -6.32 -0.64
N TRP A 52 -13.58 -5.76 0.16
CA TRP A 52 -15.01 -6.04 0.15
C TRP A 52 -15.75 -4.77 -0.23
N LEU A 53 -16.75 -4.90 -1.11
CA LEU A 53 -17.74 -3.85 -1.32
C LEU A 53 -18.94 -4.15 -0.41
N VAL A 54 -19.24 -3.22 0.49
CA VAL A 54 -20.36 -3.30 1.45
C VAL A 54 -21.18 -2.04 1.31
N GLY A 55 -22.32 -2.14 0.62
CA GLY A 55 -23.09 -0.97 0.21
C GLY A 55 -22.28 -0.07 -0.72
N ASP A 56 -22.10 1.19 -0.34
CA ASP A 56 -21.30 2.22 -1.03
C ASP A 56 -19.88 2.36 -0.46
N ARG A 57 -19.44 1.41 0.37
CA ARG A 57 -18.14 1.45 1.03
C ARG A 57 -17.24 0.29 0.62
N ILE A 58 -15.95 0.58 0.51
CA ILE A 58 -14.92 -0.44 0.43
C ILE A 58 -14.34 -0.67 1.81
N ILE A 59 -14.45 -1.90 2.31
CA ILE A 59 -13.63 -2.37 3.44
C ILE A 59 -12.40 -3.02 2.83
N GLN A 60 -11.22 -2.54 3.22
CA GLN A 60 -9.94 -3.07 2.76
C GLN A 60 -9.11 -3.51 3.95
N ILE A 61 -8.61 -4.75 3.94
CA ILE A 61 -7.66 -5.25 4.96
C ILE A 61 -6.32 -5.52 4.29
N ALA A 62 -5.24 -5.00 4.86
CA ALA A 62 -3.88 -5.21 4.40
C ALA A 62 -3.03 -5.75 5.57
N PRO A 63 -2.70 -7.06 5.56
CA PRO A 63 -1.65 -7.57 6.43
C PRO A 63 -0.27 -7.20 5.86
N THR A 64 0.64 -6.78 6.73
CA THR A 64 2.01 -6.43 6.39
C THR A 64 2.97 -7.05 7.41
N VAL A 65 4.25 -7.16 7.06
CA VAL A 65 5.30 -7.58 7.99
C VAL A 65 6.10 -6.34 8.39
N ASP A 66 6.20 -6.08 9.69
CA ASP A 66 7.04 -5.03 10.26
C ASP A 66 8.52 -5.39 10.00
N SER A 67 9.24 -4.48 9.34
CA SER A 67 10.63 -4.68 8.93
C SER A 67 11.62 -4.71 10.10
N TYR A 68 11.24 -4.22 11.28
CA TYR A 68 12.11 -4.15 12.46
C TYR A 68 12.08 -5.41 13.32
N ASN A 69 10.90 -5.99 13.51
CA ASN A 69 10.69 -7.12 14.44
C ASN A 69 10.12 -8.37 13.76
N SER A 70 9.87 -8.33 12.44
CA SER A 70 9.25 -9.42 11.67
C SER A 70 7.86 -9.84 12.18
N SER A 71 7.21 -9.02 13.01
CA SER A 71 5.83 -9.23 13.44
C SER A 71 4.86 -8.76 12.37
N HIS A 72 3.67 -9.37 12.31
CA HIS A 72 2.65 -8.93 11.38
C HIS A 72 1.90 -7.72 11.93
N GLU A 73 1.59 -6.77 11.05
CA GLU A 73 0.66 -5.68 11.31
C GLU A 73 -0.55 -5.83 10.40
N ILE A 74 -1.73 -5.46 10.91
CA ILE A 74 -2.97 -5.45 10.15
C ILE A 74 -3.45 -4.01 10.07
N THR A 75 -3.63 -3.53 8.85
CA THR A 75 -4.29 -2.26 8.56
C THR A 75 -5.68 -2.52 7.96
N MET A 76 -6.71 -1.89 8.52
CA MET A 76 -8.02 -1.78 7.90
C MET A 76 -8.23 -0.37 7.39
N SER A 77 -8.86 -0.27 6.21
CA SER A 77 -9.42 0.95 5.70
C SER A 77 -10.91 0.77 5.40
N CYS A 78 -11.73 1.77 5.71
CA CYS A 78 -13.10 1.89 5.23
C CYS A 78 -13.21 3.14 4.36
N LEU A 79 -13.40 2.94 3.06
CA LEU A 79 -13.31 3.98 2.05
C LEU A 79 -14.68 4.22 1.42
N ASP A 80 -15.00 5.46 1.10
CA ASP A 80 -16.11 5.80 0.22
C ASP A 80 -15.81 5.31 -1.20
N TYR A 81 -16.67 4.45 -1.75
CA TYR A 81 -16.41 3.84 -3.05
C TYR A 81 -16.36 4.88 -4.17
N GLU A 82 -17.28 5.84 -4.16
CA GLU A 82 -17.38 6.83 -5.24
C GLU A 82 -16.23 7.83 -5.19
N GLN A 83 -15.94 8.40 -4.02
CA GLN A 83 -14.89 9.40 -3.87
C GLN A 83 -13.48 8.80 -3.98
N VAL A 84 -13.25 7.63 -3.39
CA VAL A 84 -11.90 7.06 -3.34
C VAL A 84 -11.63 6.19 -4.56
N VAL A 85 -12.48 5.22 -4.87
CA VAL A 85 -12.20 4.26 -5.95
C VAL A 85 -12.61 4.83 -7.31
N ASN A 86 -13.86 5.24 -7.49
CA ASN A 86 -14.34 5.72 -8.81
C ASN A 86 -13.83 7.11 -9.21
N ASN A 87 -13.30 7.88 -8.27
CA ASN A 87 -12.74 9.20 -8.56
C ASN A 87 -11.21 9.19 -8.40
N CYS A 88 -10.68 9.06 -7.18
CA CYS A 88 -9.23 9.14 -6.97
C CYS A 88 -8.45 8.01 -7.65
N GLU A 89 -8.73 6.74 -7.33
CA GLU A 89 -7.98 5.63 -7.93
C GLU A 89 -8.15 5.61 -9.45
N TYR A 90 -9.38 5.80 -9.95
CA TYR A 90 -9.65 5.90 -11.39
C TYR A 90 -8.81 7.01 -12.04
N ARG A 91 -8.74 8.21 -11.46
CA ARG A 91 -7.91 9.30 -11.98
C ARG A 91 -6.43 8.97 -11.92
N SER A 92 -5.94 8.38 -10.84
CA SER A 92 -4.54 7.97 -10.72
C SER A 92 -4.17 7.01 -11.86
N PHE A 93 -4.99 6.01 -12.18
CA PHE A 93 -4.73 5.13 -13.33
C PHE A 93 -4.87 5.82 -14.70
N ASN A 94 -5.72 6.83 -14.87
CA ASN A 94 -5.92 7.49 -16.16
C ASN A 94 -4.99 8.68 -16.42
N THR A 95 -4.44 9.30 -15.37
CA THR A 95 -3.62 10.52 -15.48
C THR A 95 -2.13 10.28 -15.25
N LEU A 96 -1.77 9.22 -14.53
CA LEU A 96 -0.37 8.84 -14.31
C LEU A 96 0.04 7.89 -15.45
N LEU A 97 0.43 8.48 -16.58
CA LEU A 97 1.02 7.73 -17.69
C LEU A 97 2.49 7.42 -17.36
N PRO A 98 2.99 6.22 -17.68
CA PRO A 98 4.42 5.90 -17.61
C PRO A 98 5.28 6.97 -18.29
N PRO A 99 6.44 7.36 -17.72
CA PRO A 99 7.20 6.65 -16.68
C PRO A 99 6.94 7.11 -15.23
N TYR A 100 6.08 8.11 -14.97
CA TYR A 100 6.19 8.89 -13.72
C TYR A 100 5.45 8.32 -12.50
N SER A 101 4.53 7.36 -12.68
CA SER A 101 3.94 6.57 -11.59
C SER A 101 3.08 5.46 -12.17
N PHE A 102 3.22 4.27 -11.61
CA PHE A 102 2.25 3.20 -11.77
C PHE A 102 1.19 3.37 -10.68
N GLY A 103 -0.09 3.19 -11.01
CA GLY A 103 -1.22 3.58 -10.15
C GLY A 103 -1.26 2.91 -8.76
N PRO A 104 -2.34 3.10 -7.99
CA PRO A 104 -2.46 2.70 -6.58
C PRO A 104 -2.12 1.23 -6.22
N TYR A 105 -2.05 0.36 -7.24
CA TYR A 105 -1.59 -1.03 -7.21
C TYR A 105 -1.09 -1.43 -8.60
N LEU A 106 -0.26 -2.48 -8.69
CA LEU A 106 0.32 -2.99 -9.95
C LEU A 106 -0.33 -4.28 -10.45
N TRP A 107 -1.06 -4.99 -9.58
CA TRP A 107 -1.85 -6.13 -9.99
C TRP A 107 -3.14 -6.22 -9.18
N SER A 108 -4.16 -6.83 -9.77
CA SER A 108 -5.38 -7.20 -9.06
C SER A 108 -5.98 -8.52 -9.56
N LYS A 109 -6.74 -9.17 -8.69
CA LYS A 109 -7.46 -10.41 -8.97
C LYS A 109 -8.82 -10.42 -8.29
N LEU A 110 -9.87 -10.68 -9.04
CA LEU A 110 -11.23 -10.86 -8.57
C LEU A 110 -11.40 -12.29 -8.07
N LEU A 111 -11.93 -12.43 -6.86
CA LEU A 111 -12.30 -13.73 -6.28
C LEU A 111 -13.79 -14.03 -6.44
N ARG A 112 -14.58 -13.00 -6.73
CA ARG A 112 -16.03 -13.07 -6.91
C ARG A 112 -16.47 -12.16 -8.06
N GLU A 113 -17.69 -12.37 -8.52
CA GLU A 113 -18.32 -11.50 -9.53
C GLU A 113 -18.42 -10.06 -8.99
N PRO A 114 -17.85 -9.07 -9.72
CA PRO A 114 -17.96 -7.67 -9.35
C PRO A 114 -19.36 -7.13 -9.71
N PRO A 115 -19.80 -6.04 -9.06
CA PRO A 115 -21.04 -5.38 -9.44
C PRO A 115 -20.95 -4.81 -10.86
N GLU A 116 -22.12 -4.52 -11.45
CA GLU A 116 -22.20 -3.80 -12.71
C GLU A 116 -21.48 -2.43 -12.61
N GLY A 117 -20.74 -2.06 -13.65
CA GLY A 117 -19.99 -0.80 -13.68
C GLY A 117 -18.67 -0.83 -12.91
N TRP A 118 -18.28 -1.96 -12.32
CA TRP A 118 -16.95 -2.11 -11.74
C TRP A 118 -15.88 -1.97 -12.82
N TRP A 119 -15.10 -0.90 -12.74
CA TRP A 119 -14.01 -0.64 -13.68
C TRP A 119 -12.74 -1.38 -13.26
N THR A 120 -11.92 -1.72 -14.25
CA THR A 120 -10.56 -2.20 -14.06
C THR A 120 -9.60 -1.22 -14.75
N PRO A 121 -8.38 -1.02 -14.20
CA PRO A 121 -7.37 -0.25 -14.93
C PRO A 121 -7.12 -0.86 -16.32
N GLY A 122 -6.65 -0.05 -17.26
CA GLY A 122 -6.03 -0.58 -18.49
C GLY A 122 -4.72 -1.30 -18.14
N ASN A 123 -4.10 -2.01 -19.10
CA ASN A 123 -2.83 -2.72 -18.88
C ASN A 123 -1.66 -1.85 -19.38
N PRO A 124 -0.91 -1.14 -18.52
CA PRO A 124 0.30 -0.47 -18.94
C PRO A 124 1.40 -1.49 -19.24
N ALA A 125 2.29 -1.11 -20.14
CA ALA A 125 3.46 -1.89 -20.51
C ALA A 125 4.74 -1.23 -19.97
N ALA A 126 5.66 -2.04 -19.42
CA ALA A 126 7.01 -1.59 -19.10
C ALA A 126 7.86 -1.51 -20.38
N ARG A 127 8.54 -0.38 -20.59
CA ARG A 127 9.28 -0.07 -21.82
C ARG A 127 10.80 -0.12 -21.66
N THR A 128 11.30 0.15 -20.46
CA THR A 128 12.72 0.10 -20.10
C THR A 128 12.95 -0.83 -18.92
N TRP A 129 14.18 -1.30 -18.72
CA TRP A 129 14.53 -2.11 -17.57
C TRP A 129 14.27 -1.41 -16.24
N GLU A 130 14.40 -0.07 -16.19
CA GLU A 130 14.01 0.73 -15.01
C GLU A 130 12.51 0.64 -14.74
N GLU A 131 11.67 0.87 -15.77
CA GLU A 131 10.21 0.71 -15.64
C GLU A 131 9.84 -0.73 -15.28
N PHE A 132 10.54 -1.74 -15.80
CA PHE A 132 10.33 -3.14 -15.45
C PHE A 132 10.66 -3.41 -13.99
N ASP A 133 11.79 -2.91 -13.47
CA ASP A 133 12.19 -3.13 -12.07
C ASP A 133 11.19 -2.49 -11.10
N ASP A 134 10.77 -1.25 -11.40
CA ASP A 134 9.76 -0.52 -10.63
C ASP A 134 8.36 -1.16 -10.71
N THR A 135 8.10 -1.98 -11.74
CA THR A 135 6.83 -2.69 -11.91
C THR A 135 6.93 -4.18 -11.66
N LEU A 136 7.17 -4.97 -12.71
CA LEU A 136 7.19 -6.43 -12.72
C LEU A 136 8.26 -6.96 -11.77
N GLY A 137 9.43 -6.31 -11.68
CA GLY A 137 10.45 -6.61 -10.69
C GLY A 137 9.92 -6.49 -9.26
N THR A 138 9.23 -5.39 -8.96
CA THR A 138 8.56 -5.17 -7.67
C THR A 138 7.44 -6.19 -7.42
N ILE A 139 6.61 -6.50 -8.42
CA ILE A 139 5.58 -7.54 -8.33
C ILE A 139 6.22 -8.88 -7.99
N LEU A 140 7.18 -9.35 -8.80
CA LEU A 140 7.83 -10.65 -8.63
C LEU A 140 8.54 -10.74 -7.28
N THR A 141 9.15 -9.64 -6.80
CA THR A 141 9.80 -9.60 -5.49
C THR A 141 8.78 -9.74 -4.34
N ARG A 142 7.59 -9.16 -4.45
CA ARG A 142 6.60 -9.16 -3.37
C ARG A 142 5.59 -10.31 -3.45
N LEU A 143 5.37 -10.86 -4.62
CA LEU A 143 4.27 -11.80 -4.87
C LEU A 143 4.35 -13.08 -4.02
N PRO A 144 5.52 -13.69 -3.74
CA PRO A 144 5.61 -14.81 -2.82
C PRO A 144 5.08 -14.49 -1.42
N GLN A 145 5.46 -13.33 -0.87
CA GLN A 145 4.99 -12.84 0.42
C GLN A 145 3.48 -12.51 0.38
N ASP A 146 3.01 -11.90 -0.70
CA ASP A 146 1.59 -11.61 -0.91
C ASP A 146 0.77 -12.91 -0.95
N ILE A 147 1.23 -13.94 -1.67
CA ILE A 147 0.57 -15.26 -1.75
C ILE A 147 0.57 -15.96 -0.40
N ALA A 148 1.67 -15.86 0.36
CA ALA A 148 1.74 -16.43 1.71
C ALA A 148 0.68 -15.83 2.64
N LEU A 149 0.40 -14.52 2.51
CA LEU A 149 -0.62 -13.81 3.27
C LEU A 149 -2.06 -14.11 2.82
N ILE A 150 -2.27 -14.76 1.67
CA ILE A 150 -3.58 -15.26 1.25
C ILE A 150 -3.93 -16.48 2.12
N PRO A 151 -5.07 -16.45 2.86
CA PRO A 151 -5.58 -17.62 3.55
C PRO A 151 -5.67 -18.83 2.60
N PRO A 152 -5.24 -20.04 3.00
CA PRO A 152 -5.27 -21.21 2.12
C PRO A 152 -6.64 -21.48 1.49
N ALA A 153 -7.73 -21.19 2.21
CA ALA A 153 -9.11 -21.32 1.73
C ALA A 153 -9.46 -20.41 0.54
N TRP A 154 -8.67 -19.36 0.28
CA TRP A 154 -8.92 -18.39 -0.79
C TRP A 154 -8.01 -18.56 -2.00
N ARG A 155 -6.92 -19.33 -1.90
CA ARG A 155 -5.91 -19.46 -2.98
C ARG A 155 -6.47 -20.06 -4.27
N ASP A 156 -7.52 -20.88 -4.16
CA ASP A 156 -8.21 -21.49 -5.30
C ASP A 156 -9.43 -20.70 -5.77
N LEU A 157 -9.80 -19.62 -5.08
CA LEU A 157 -10.90 -18.76 -5.50
C LEU A 157 -10.46 -17.94 -6.72
N SER A 158 -11.30 -17.93 -7.75
CA SER A 158 -11.15 -16.99 -8.86
C SER A 158 -12.49 -16.71 -9.50
N TYR A 159 -12.76 -15.43 -9.74
CA TYR A 159 -13.76 -15.02 -10.70
C TYR A 159 -13.13 -14.94 -12.07
N ARG A 160 -13.86 -15.42 -13.08
CA ARG A 160 -13.37 -15.47 -14.46
C ARG A 160 -13.98 -14.30 -15.22
N SER A 161 -13.39 -13.11 -15.08
CA SER A 161 -13.80 -11.96 -15.88
C SER A 161 -13.40 -12.14 -17.35
N HIS A 162 -12.24 -12.76 -17.61
CA HIS A 162 -11.64 -12.93 -18.95
C HIS A 162 -11.01 -14.31 -19.17
N PRO A 163 -10.82 -14.76 -20.43
CA PRO A 163 -10.14 -16.03 -20.73
C PRO A 163 -8.75 -16.18 -20.12
N TRP A 164 -7.98 -15.09 -20.00
CA TRP A 164 -6.62 -15.07 -19.45
C TRP A 164 -6.61 -15.09 -17.90
N SER A 165 -7.69 -14.65 -17.25
CA SER A 165 -7.95 -14.81 -15.80
C SER A 165 -8.33 -16.25 -15.40
N LYS A 166 -8.48 -17.17 -16.38
CA LYS A 166 -8.85 -18.57 -16.11
C LYS A 166 -7.77 -19.36 -15.37
N GLN A 167 -6.53 -18.86 -15.36
CA GLN A 167 -5.43 -19.52 -14.67
C GLN A 167 -5.53 -19.25 -13.16
N ARG A 168 -5.54 -20.32 -12.37
CA ARG A 168 -5.68 -20.23 -10.91
C ARG A 168 -4.45 -19.62 -10.27
N ILE A 169 -3.28 -20.03 -10.77
CA ILE A 169 -1.97 -19.63 -10.27
C ILE A 169 -1.45 -18.49 -11.15
N PRO A 170 -1.05 -17.35 -10.55
CA PRO A 170 -0.28 -16.34 -11.25
C PRO A 170 0.92 -16.95 -11.96
N SER A 171 1.08 -16.68 -13.24
CA SER A 171 2.29 -17.10 -13.95
C SER A 171 2.71 -16.03 -14.94
N PHE A 172 4.01 -15.96 -15.15
CA PHE A 172 4.65 -15.00 -16.02
C PHE A 172 5.40 -15.78 -17.08
N HIS A 173 5.11 -15.48 -18.33
CA HIS A 173 5.61 -16.21 -19.48
C HIS A 173 6.40 -15.24 -20.32
N TRP A 174 7.67 -15.54 -20.52
CA TRP A 174 8.53 -14.70 -21.33
C TRP A 174 9.21 -15.51 -22.41
N ASN A 175 9.05 -15.09 -23.66
CA ASN A 175 9.85 -15.57 -24.77
C ASN A 175 11.04 -14.63 -24.96
N GLY A 176 12.26 -15.14 -24.74
CA GLY A 176 13.47 -14.42 -25.12
C GLY A 176 13.46 -14.11 -26.63
N ALA A 177 14.17 -13.05 -27.03
CA ALA A 177 14.44 -12.77 -28.45
C ALA A 177 15.03 -14.00 -29.17
N ASP A 178 14.97 -14.04 -30.50
CA ASP A 178 15.62 -15.08 -31.33
C ASP A 178 17.13 -15.25 -31.02
N GLU A 179 17.75 -14.23 -30.42
CA GLU A 179 19.17 -14.17 -30.04
C GLU A 179 19.44 -14.57 -28.57
N ALA A 180 18.39 -14.76 -27.76
CA ALA A 180 18.53 -15.18 -26.38
C ALA A 180 18.92 -16.67 -26.29
N PRO A 181 19.91 -17.04 -25.45
CA PRO A 181 20.36 -18.44 -25.35
C PRO A 181 19.34 -19.37 -24.67
N TRP A 182 18.29 -18.80 -24.09
CA TRP A 182 17.20 -19.48 -23.38
C TRP A 182 15.90 -19.08 -24.08
N GLY A 183 15.12 -20.06 -24.53
CA GLY A 183 13.89 -19.83 -25.29
C GLY A 183 12.77 -19.23 -24.42
N THR A 184 11.72 -20.00 -24.15
CA THR A 184 10.65 -19.57 -23.25
C THR A 184 11.00 -19.87 -21.80
N ILE A 185 10.89 -18.85 -20.94
CA ILE A 185 11.00 -18.97 -19.48
C ILE A 185 9.62 -18.73 -18.86
N GLU A 186 9.21 -19.61 -17.96
CA GLU A 186 8.00 -19.46 -17.17
C GLU A 186 8.37 -19.27 -15.70
N LEU A 187 7.74 -18.29 -15.05
CA LEU A 187 7.84 -18.06 -13.62
C LEU A 187 6.51 -18.43 -12.95
N PHE A 188 6.59 -19.27 -11.93
CA PHE A 188 5.46 -19.67 -11.09
C PHE A 188 5.71 -19.26 -9.63
N PRO A 189 5.25 -18.07 -9.22
CA PRO A 189 5.31 -17.64 -7.84
C PRO A 189 4.32 -18.40 -6.95
N ASP A 190 4.75 -18.75 -5.74
CA ASP A 190 3.92 -19.29 -4.66
C ASP A 190 4.45 -18.83 -3.29
N GLN A 191 3.84 -19.30 -2.20
CA GLN A 191 4.22 -18.86 -0.84
C GLN A 191 5.66 -19.21 -0.43
N GLU A 192 6.34 -20.14 -1.12
CA GLU A 192 7.70 -20.57 -0.81
C GLU A 192 8.76 -19.91 -1.72
N GLY A 193 8.33 -19.11 -2.71
CA GLY A 193 9.24 -18.38 -3.60
C GLY A 193 8.78 -18.43 -5.06
N ILE A 194 9.74 -18.47 -5.98
CA ILE A 194 9.46 -18.50 -7.42
C ILE A 194 10.08 -19.74 -8.03
N LEU A 195 9.26 -20.53 -8.71
CA LEU A 195 9.74 -21.62 -9.56
C LEU A 195 9.98 -21.09 -10.97
N VAL A 196 11.23 -21.15 -11.42
CA VAL A 196 11.65 -20.84 -12.79
C VAL A 196 11.68 -22.14 -13.57
N GLN A 197 10.91 -22.20 -14.66
CA GLN A 197 10.89 -23.31 -15.61
C GLN A 197 11.32 -22.82 -16.99
N HIS A 198 11.93 -23.73 -17.75
CA HIS A 198 12.35 -23.48 -19.12
C HIS A 198 11.62 -24.41 -20.08
N ILE A 199 11.15 -23.88 -21.20
CA ILE A 199 10.46 -24.64 -22.25
C ILE A 199 11.34 -24.76 -23.51
N ASP A 200 12.63 -25.09 -23.38
CA ASP A 200 13.41 -25.61 -24.52
C ASP A 200 13.85 -27.05 -24.25
N VAL A 201 13.44 -27.94 -25.15
CA VAL A 201 13.75 -29.37 -25.14
C VAL A 201 15.23 -29.67 -25.45
N HIS A 202 15.97 -28.71 -26.00
CA HIS A 202 17.36 -28.90 -26.43
C HIS A 202 18.41 -28.39 -25.44
N ARG A 203 18.02 -27.53 -24.49
CA ARG A 203 18.88 -27.02 -23.40
C ARG A 203 18.09 -26.90 -22.09
N PRO A 204 17.86 -28.01 -21.36
CA PRO A 204 17.17 -27.94 -20.08
C PRO A 204 18.04 -27.25 -19.03
N ILE A 205 17.59 -26.10 -18.54
CA ILE A 205 18.16 -25.42 -17.34
C ILE A 205 17.76 -26.18 -16.06
N GLY A 206 16.75 -27.06 -16.16
CA GLY A 206 16.12 -27.69 -15.01
C GLY A 206 15.19 -26.72 -14.28
N ASN A 207 14.31 -27.26 -13.45
CA ASN A 207 13.43 -26.47 -12.60
C ASN A 207 14.25 -25.84 -11.47
N ILE A 208 14.29 -24.52 -11.40
CA ILE A 208 15.02 -23.79 -10.35
C ILE A 208 14.01 -23.13 -9.42
N ARG A 209 14.05 -23.49 -8.15
CA ARG A 209 13.29 -22.80 -7.10
C ARG A 209 14.19 -21.72 -6.52
N ILE A 210 13.78 -20.47 -6.64
CA ILE A 210 14.32 -19.34 -5.90
C ILE A 210 13.51 -19.25 -4.59
N PRO A 211 14.10 -19.59 -3.43
CA PRO A 211 13.40 -19.53 -2.14
C PRO A 211 12.93 -18.12 -1.78
N ARG A 212 11.75 -18.02 -1.13
CA ARG A 212 11.16 -16.75 -0.68
C ARG A 212 12.06 -16.00 0.28
N ASP A 213 12.79 -16.67 1.16
CA ASP A 213 13.69 -16.02 2.11
C ASP A 213 14.78 -15.19 1.39
N LEU A 214 15.36 -15.69 0.30
CA LEU A 214 16.31 -14.93 -0.54
C LEU A 214 15.69 -13.70 -1.19
N ILE A 215 14.40 -13.78 -1.54
CA ILE A 215 13.65 -12.69 -2.17
C ILE A 215 13.29 -11.64 -1.11
N ASP A 216 12.75 -12.08 0.03
CA ASP A 216 12.32 -11.23 1.15
C ASP A 216 13.49 -10.48 1.79
N THR A 217 14.71 -11.05 1.76
CA THR A 217 15.94 -10.39 2.22
C THR A 217 16.63 -9.56 1.12
N TYR A 218 16.04 -9.45 -0.07
CA TYR A 218 16.62 -8.79 -1.25
C TYR A 218 18.02 -9.35 -1.61
N THR A 219 18.32 -10.59 -1.21
CA THR A 219 19.57 -11.26 -1.56
C THR A 219 19.57 -11.67 -3.04
N VAL A 220 18.39 -11.98 -3.58
CA VAL A 220 18.18 -12.21 -5.01
C VAL A 220 17.18 -11.19 -5.55
N SER A 221 17.57 -10.45 -6.59
CA SER A 221 16.66 -9.62 -7.39
C SER A 221 16.20 -10.43 -8.60
N ILE A 222 14.87 -10.56 -8.76
CA ILE A 222 14.30 -11.30 -9.89
C ILE A 222 14.57 -10.58 -11.22
N THR A 223 14.56 -9.24 -11.22
CA THR A 223 14.96 -8.44 -12.38
C THR A 223 16.37 -8.81 -12.83
N LYS A 224 17.34 -8.83 -11.90
CA LYS A 224 18.72 -9.22 -12.22
C LYS A 224 18.85 -10.67 -12.66
N VAL A 225 18.04 -11.59 -12.12
CA VAL A 225 17.99 -12.97 -12.60
C VAL A 225 17.55 -13.01 -14.06
N LEU A 226 16.48 -12.29 -14.42
CA LEU A 226 15.99 -12.22 -15.80
C LEU A 226 17.01 -11.55 -16.73
N THR A 227 17.65 -10.48 -16.30
CA THR A 227 18.71 -9.82 -17.08
C THR A 227 19.94 -10.72 -17.26
N GLY A 228 20.29 -11.55 -16.27
CA GLY A 228 21.37 -12.53 -16.39
C GLY A 228 21.09 -13.63 -17.41
N LEU A 229 19.81 -13.90 -17.67
CA LEU A 229 19.38 -14.81 -18.73
C LEU A 229 19.45 -14.14 -20.12
N THR A 230 19.26 -12.82 -20.23
CA THR A 230 19.43 -12.06 -21.48
C THR A 230 20.37 -10.86 -21.35
N PRO A 231 21.69 -11.12 -21.23
CA PRO A 231 22.65 -10.06 -20.92
C PRO A 231 22.81 -9.09 -22.09
N GLY A 232 22.81 -7.78 -21.79
CA GLY A 232 23.16 -6.73 -22.75
C GLY A 232 22.08 -6.37 -23.77
N VAL A 233 20.84 -6.85 -23.59
CA VAL A 233 19.72 -6.57 -24.50
C VAL A 233 18.74 -5.58 -23.83
N PRO A 234 18.36 -4.47 -24.50
CA PRO A 234 17.29 -3.59 -24.02
C PRO A 234 15.98 -4.34 -23.79
N LEU A 235 15.14 -3.91 -22.84
CA LEU A 235 13.94 -4.62 -22.41
C LEU A 235 13.00 -4.91 -23.57
N ALA A 236 12.70 -3.92 -24.42
CA ALA A 236 11.78 -4.07 -25.56
C ALA A 236 12.20 -5.18 -26.54
N ARG A 237 13.51 -5.48 -26.61
CA ARG A 237 14.06 -6.55 -27.43
C ARG A 237 14.27 -7.83 -26.64
N ALA A 238 14.65 -7.74 -25.37
CA ALA A 238 14.81 -8.89 -24.49
C ALA A 238 13.47 -9.60 -24.29
N MET A 239 12.41 -8.82 -24.06
CA MET A 239 11.06 -9.25 -23.70
C MET A 239 10.04 -9.03 -24.81
N SER A 240 10.29 -9.63 -25.98
CA SER A 240 9.41 -9.59 -27.16
C SER A 240 7.99 -10.10 -26.90
N PHE A 241 7.81 -10.91 -25.83
CA PHE A 241 6.51 -11.30 -25.31
C PHE A 241 6.62 -11.62 -23.82
N PHE A 242 5.99 -10.83 -22.95
CA PHE A 242 5.80 -11.12 -21.52
C PHE A 242 4.30 -11.17 -21.19
N ALA A 243 3.74 -12.37 -21.10
CA ALA A 243 2.35 -12.55 -20.73
C ALA A 243 2.21 -12.75 -19.22
N THR A 244 1.29 -12.02 -18.62
CA THR A 244 0.86 -12.23 -17.24
C THR A 244 -0.47 -12.97 -17.23
N MET A 245 -0.53 -14.03 -16.44
CA MET A 245 -1.69 -14.91 -16.40
C MET A 245 -2.26 -15.00 -15.01
N GLY A 246 -3.58 -15.18 -14.91
CA GLY A 246 -4.25 -15.38 -13.63
C GLY A 246 -4.50 -14.11 -12.81
N PHE A 247 -4.37 -12.95 -13.46
CA PHE A 247 -4.75 -11.62 -12.95
C PHE A 247 -5.94 -11.06 -13.74
N ASP A 248 -6.69 -10.15 -13.12
CA ASP A 248 -7.68 -9.31 -13.80
C ASP A 248 -7.08 -8.00 -14.29
N TYR A 249 -6.02 -7.54 -13.61
CA TYR A 249 -5.15 -6.44 -14.02
C TYR A 249 -3.73 -6.78 -13.59
N CYS A 250 -2.75 -6.58 -14.47
CA CYS A 250 -1.33 -6.67 -14.16
C CYS A 250 -0.55 -5.89 -15.23
N ILE A 251 0.66 -5.45 -14.90
CA ILE A 251 1.58 -4.87 -15.87
C ILE A 251 1.97 -5.93 -16.90
N GLU A 252 2.03 -5.56 -18.17
CA GLU A 252 2.51 -6.41 -19.26
C GLU A 252 3.87 -5.90 -19.78
N SER A 253 4.59 -6.65 -20.62
CA SER A 253 5.68 -6.05 -21.41
C SER A 253 5.15 -5.55 -22.75
N ILE A 254 5.94 -4.72 -23.43
CA ILE A 254 5.67 -4.39 -24.83
C ILE A 254 5.73 -5.70 -25.65
N GLY A 255 4.61 -6.11 -26.23
CA GLY A 255 4.49 -7.33 -27.05
C GLY A 255 3.58 -7.14 -28.26
N HIS A 256 3.15 -8.25 -28.89
CA HIS A 256 2.21 -8.22 -30.02
C HIS A 256 0.93 -7.42 -29.69
N GLY A 257 0.67 -6.36 -30.44
CA GLY A 257 -0.44 -5.43 -30.20
C GLY A 257 -0.03 -4.05 -29.65
N HIS A 258 1.25 -3.88 -29.30
CA HIS A 258 1.85 -2.62 -28.84
C HIS A 258 2.91 -2.09 -29.82
N GLU A 259 2.67 -2.21 -31.13
CA GLU A 259 3.62 -1.81 -32.19
C GLU A 259 4.05 -0.33 -32.05
N ASP A 260 3.11 0.56 -31.72
CA ASP A 260 3.42 1.98 -31.47
C ASP A 260 4.35 2.19 -30.26
N LEU A 261 4.23 1.37 -29.20
CA LEU A 261 5.10 1.45 -28.02
C LEU A 261 6.48 0.83 -28.27
N LEU A 262 6.61 -0.11 -29.22
CA LEU A 262 7.92 -0.64 -29.63
C LEU A 262 8.76 0.44 -30.29
N GLU A 263 8.17 1.23 -31.19
CA GLU A 263 8.86 2.37 -31.83
C GLU A 263 9.28 3.43 -30.82
N GLU A 264 8.42 3.74 -29.84
CA GLU A 264 8.77 4.64 -28.74
C GLU A 264 9.93 4.08 -27.90
N ALA A 265 9.88 2.81 -27.53
CA ALA A 265 10.88 2.18 -26.69
C ALA A 265 12.26 2.08 -27.37
N ASP A 266 12.31 1.83 -28.68
CA ASP A 266 13.56 1.84 -29.46
C ASP A 266 14.26 3.22 -29.45
N SER A 267 13.52 4.30 -29.14
CA SER A 267 14.05 5.66 -29.00
C SER A 267 14.55 5.99 -27.59
N LEU A 268 14.27 5.13 -26.60
CA LEU A 268 14.70 5.31 -25.21
C LEU A 268 16.12 4.79 -25.01
N ASP A 269 16.86 5.46 -24.14
CA ASP A 269 18.18 5.00 -23.69
C ASP A 269 17.98 3.96 -22.57
N ASP A 270 17.92 2.68 -22.95
CA ASP A 270 17.62 1.57 -22.06
C ASP A 270 18.83 0.64 -21.88
N GLU A 271 19.54 0.83 -20.77
CA GLU A 271 20.67 -0.03 -20.38
C GLU A 271 20.20 -1.11 -19.38
N PRO A 272 20.41 -2.41 -19.69
CA PRO A 272 20.07 -3.48 -18.76
C PRO A 272 20.92 -3.40 -17.49
N PRO A 273 20.34 -3.69 -16.30
CA PRO A 273 21.12 -3.79 -15.08
C PRO A 273 22.11 -4.96 -15.16
N GLU A 274 23.11 -4.96 -14.28
CA GLU A 274 23.99 -6.13 -14.16
C GLU A 274 23.18 -7.36 -13.70
N GLY A 275 23.20 -8.40 -14.53
CA GLY A 275 22.46 -9.64 -14.32
C GLY A 275 23.18 -10.63 -13.39
N ILE A 276 22.42 -11.48 -12.72
CA ILE A 276 22.93 -12.61 -11.93
C ILE A 276 23.05 -13.83 -12.85
N SER A 277 24.24 -14.39 -12.95
CA SER A 277 24.45 -15.63 -13.74
C SER A 277 23.74 -16.83 -13.11
N LEU A 278 23.51 -17.88 -13.91
CA LEU A 278 22.89 -19.11 -13.41
C LEU A 278 23.72 -19.76 -12.30
N GLU A 279 25.04 -19.80 -12.48
CA GLU A 279 25.99 -20.36 -11.52
C GLU A 279 25.99 -19.56 -10.21
N GLU A 280 25.93 -18.23 -10.31
CA GLU A 280 25.83 -17.35 -9.15
C GLU A 280 24.49 -17.54 -8.42
N LEU A 281 23.37 -17.62 -9.15
CA LEU A 281 22.06 -17.89 -8.57
C LEU A 281 22.04 -19.23 -7.82
N GLN A 282 22.62 -20.28 -8.41
CA GLN A 282 22.72 -21.59 -7.78
C GLN A 282 23.61 -21.55 -6.52
N ALA A 283 24.70 -20.79 -6.56
CA ALA A 283 25.57 -20.58 -5.40
C ALA A 283 24.83 -19.84 -4.27
N LEU A 284 24.04 -18.81 -4.58
CA LEU A 284 23.20 -18.10 -3.61
C LEU A 284 22.13 -19.01 -3.00
N ILE A 285 21.46 -19.82 -3.82
CA ILE A 285 20.49 -20.82 -3.35
C ILE A 285 21.15 -21.85 -2.42
N ALA A 286 22.33 -22.35 -2.78
CA ALA A 286 23.07 -23.30 -1.97
C ALA A 286 23.58 -22.70 -0.65
N ALA A 287 23.93 -21.41 -0.65
CA ALA A 287 24.34 -20.68 0.54
C ALA A 287 23.16 -20.41 1.50
N GLY A 288 21.95 -20.28 0.96
CA GLY A 288 20.74 -19.91 1.70
C GLY A 288 20.69 -18.42 2.03
N ALA A 289 19.54 -17.95 2.50
CA ALA A 289 19.41 -16.56 2.91
C ALA A 289 20.34 -16.27 4.09
N PRO A 290 20.99 -15.09 4.10
CA PRO A 290 21.71 -14.67 5.29
C PRO A 290 20.74 -14.69 6.47
N GLU A 291 21.19 -15.14 7.64
CA GLU A 291 20.40 -14.95 8.86
C GLU A 291 20.00 -13.48 8.91
N ARG A 292 18.69 -13.21 9.02
CA ARG A 292 18.21 -11.84 9.22
C ARG A 292 19.01 -11.29 10.40
N SER A 293 19.86 -10.31 10.11
CA SER A 293 20.71 -9.72 11.13
C SER A 293 19.82 -9.37 12.32
N ALA A 294 20.22 -9.77 13.52
CA ALA A 294 19.48 -9.45 14.75
C ALA A 294 19.04 -7.98 14.71
N PRO A 295 17.82 -7.65 15.18
CA PRO A 295 17.19 -6.35 14.99
C PRO A 295 18.20 -5.21 15.14
N ARG A 296 18.33 -4.42 14.08
CA ARG A 296 19.39 -3.42 13.86
C ARG A 296 19.43 -2.44 15.04
N ARG A 297 20.31 -2.70 16.03
CA ARG A 297 20.31 -2.11 17.39
C ARG A 297 18.92 -2.22 18.04
N VAL A 298 18.81 -2.97 19.13
CA VAL A 298 17.69 -2.81 20.07
C VAL A 298 17.77 -1.37 20.61
N LEU A 299 17.09 -0.44 19.95
CA LEU A 299 16.97 0.92 20.43
C LEU A 299 16.23 0.83 21.77
N ALA A 300 16.64 1.64 22.75
CA ALA A 300 15.98 1.69 24.05
C ALA A 300 14.46 1.83 23.86
N PRO A 301 13.62 1.07 24.57
CA PRO A 301 12.18 1.12 24.36
C PRO A 301 11.68 2.57 24.44
N PRO A 302 10.72 2.97 23.58
CA PRO A 302 10.17 4.32 23.61
C PRO A 302 9.53 4.62 24.97
N THR A 303 9.60 5.87 25.40
CA THR A 303 8.89 6.36 26.58
C THR A 303 7.53 6.88 26.15
N PHE A 304 6.47 6.50 26.87
CA PHE A 304 5.13 7.02 26.61
C PHE A 304 4.70 7.98 27.72
N VAL A 305 4.17 9.13 27.34
CA VAL A 305 3.64 10.16 28.25
C VAL A 305 2.13 10.34 28.04
N PRO A 306 1.37 10.75 29.07
CA PRO A 306 -0.05 11.05 28.93
C PRO A 306 -0.32 12.20 27.94
N LEU A 307 -1.50 12.21 27.34
CA LEU A 307 -1.95 13.30 26.48
C LEU A 307 -2.30 14.56 27.28
N GLU A 308 -1.58 15.65 27.04
CA GLU A 308 -1.90 16.98 27.59
C GLU A 308 -2.52 17.89 26.51
N LEU A 309 -3.85 17.97 26.50
CA LEU A 309 -4.61 18.77 25.55
C LEU A 309 -4.48 20.28 25.81
N GLY A 310 -4.19 21.03 24.74
CA GLY A 310 -4.38 22.48 24.67
C GLY A 310 -5.66 22.89 23.95
N LEU A 311 -6.24 21.99 23.13
CA LEU A 311 -7.53 22.18 22.47
C LEU A 311 -8.46 21.00 22.74
N GLN A 312 -9.59 21.29 23.39
CA GLN A 312 -10.66 20.32 23.61
C GLN A 312 -11.44 20.07 22.32
N VAL A 313 -12.14 18.93 22.25
CA VAL A 313 -12.97 18.56 21.07
C VAL A 313 -13.94 19.67 20.69
N ALA A 314 -14.62 20.29 21.66
CA ALA A 314 -15.56 21.39 21.40
C ALA A 314 -14.87 22.63 20.78
N GLU A 315 -13.63 22.93 21.17
CA GLU A 315 -12.86 24.05 20.64
C GLU A 315 -12.41 23.78 19.21
N VAL A 316 -11.96 22.55 18.93
CA VAL A 316 -11.64 22.09 17.57
C VAL A 316 -12.86 22.15 16.68
N MET A 317 -14.01 21.63 17.12
CA MET A 317 -15.26 21.72 16.36
C MET A 317 -15.65 23.17 16.06
N ALA A 318 -15.47 24.08 17.01
CA ALA A 318 -15.73 25.51 16.78
C ALA A 318 -14.77 26.15 15.78
N ILE A 319 -13.51 25.70 15.71
CA ILE A 319 -12.54 26.10 14.68
C ILE A 319 -13.01 25.61 13.31
N LEU A 320 -13.32 24.32 13.20
CA LEU A 320 -13.73 23.69 11.94
C LEU A 320 -15.06 24.26 11.41
N ASP A 321 -16.00 24.57 12.29
CA ASP A 321 -17.24 25.27 11.93
C ASP A 321 -16.99 26.66 11.32
N GLN A 322 -16.01 27.42 11.83
CA GLN A 322 -15.64 28.73 11.27
C GLN A 322 -14.91 28.55 9.93
N VAL A 323 -13.94 27.63 9.86
CA VAL A 323 -13.23 27.34 8.60
C VAL A 323 -14.20 26.88 7.50
N SER A 324 -15.19 26.04 7.83
CA SER A 324 -16.18 25.57 6.85
C SER A 324 -17.05 26.69 6.27
N ARG A 325 -17.12 27.85 6.94
CA ARG A 325 -17.81 29.07 6.44
C ARG A 325 -16.89 29.97 5.60
N GLY A 326 -15.64 29.58 5.38
CA GLY A 326 -14.65 30.36 4.62
C GLY A 326 -13.91 31.40 5.44
N GLU A 327 -13.99 31.36 6.77
CA GLU A 327 -13.20 32.22 7.64
C GLU A 327 -11.71 31.83 7.61
N SER A 328 -10.81 32.81 7.76
CA SER A 328 -9.36 32.58 7.69
C SER A 328 -8.86 31.77 8.88
N THR A 329 -8.29 30.59 8.65
CA THR A 329 -7.70 29.75 9.71
C THR A 329 -6.70 30.53 10.58
N MET A 330 -5.87 31.38 9.98
CA MET A 330 -4.91 32.20 10.71
C MET A 330 -5.59 33.16 11.70
N GLU A 331 -6.66 33.83 11.28
CA GLU A 331 -7.41 34.78 12.11
C GLU A 331 -8.14 34.05 13.24
N ILE A 332 -8.78 32.91 12.93
CA ILE A 332 -9.48 32.04 13.88
C ILE A 332 -8.54 31.57 15.00
N LEU A 333 -7.33 31.15 14.65
CA LEU A 333 -6.33 30.66 15.59
C LEU A 333 -5.73 31.81 16.42
N THR A 334 -5.44 32.95 15.79
CA THR A 334 -4.94 34.15 16.49
C THR A 334 -5.96 34.68 17.50
N ALA A 335 -7.25 34.72 17.14
CA ALA A 335 -8.33 35.11 18.05
C ALA A 335 -8.47 34.18 19.27
N ARG A 336 -7.97 32.94 19.17
CA ARG A 336 -7.88 31.96 20.25
C ARG A 336 -6.56 32.02 21.04
N GLY A 337 -5.82 33.12 20.89
CA GLY A 337 -4.61 33.39 21.67
C GLY A 337 -3.33 32.77 21.10
N ALA A 338 -3.35 32.28 19.86
CA ALA A 338 -2.13 31.83 19.20
C ALA A 338 -1.20 33.01 18.89
N GLN A 339 0.09 32.83 19.13
CA GLN A 339 1.12 33.82 18.84
C GLN A 339 2.14 33.25 17.84
N PRO A 340 2.75 34.07 16.97
CA PRO A 340 3.85 33.62 16.14
C PRO A 340 5.01 33.08 17.00
N GLY A 341 5.49 31.90 16.63
CA GLY A 341 6.58 31.21 17.30
C GLY A 341 7.24 30.20 16.36
N THR A 342 7.93 29.22 16.94
CA THR A 342 8.60 28.15 16.18
C THR A 342 8.37 26.79 16.80
N ILE A 343 8.22 25.77 15.96
CA ILE A 343 8.17 24.34 16.31
C ILE A 343 9.13 23.62 15.36
N HIS A 344 10.09 22.85 15.89
CA HIS A 344 11.12 22.17 15.09
C HIS A 344 11.82 23.11 14.09
N ASP A 345 12.19 24.31 14.53
CA ASP A 345 12.83 25.37 13.72
C ASP A 345 12.00 25.85 12.52
N GLN A 346 10.71 25.49 12.45
CA GLN A 346 9.78 25.99 11.45
C GLN A 346 8.84 27.05 12.05
N PRO A 347 8.45 28.09 11.29
CA PRO A 347 7.44 29.04 11.72
C PRO A 347 6.13 28.33 12.08
N ALA A 348 5.56 28.68 13.23
CA ALA A 348 4.31 28.12 13.72
C ALA A 348 3.49 29.18 14.47
N LEU A 349 2.19 28.94 14.60
CA LEU A 349 1.35 29.58 15.58
C LEU A 349 1.33 28.72 16.85
N VAL A 350 1.66 29.31 17.99
CA VAL A 350 1.78 28.60 19.27
C VAL A 350 0.71 29.14 20.22
N GLY A 351 -0.16 28.26 20.69
CA GLY A 351 -1.13 28.53 21.73
C GLY A 351 -0.77 27.84 23.05
N HIS A 352 -1.68 27.87 24.03
CA HIS A 352 -1.46 27.21 25.31
C HIS A 352 -1.53 25.68 25.15
N LYS A 353 -0.37 25.01 25.11
CA LYS A 353 -0.26 23.54 24.94
C LYS A 353 -0.83 23.01 23.61
N TRP A 354 -0.80 23.81 22.56
CA TRP A 354 -1.13 23.39 21.21
C TRP A 354 -0.36 24.26 20.20
N SER A 355 -0.21 23.78 18.98
CA SER A 355 0.45 24.53 17.91
C SER A 355 -0.23 24.30 16.57
N ALA A 356 0.02 25.18 15.62
CA ALA A 356 -0.42 25.02 14.25
C ALA A 356 0.68 25.48 13.29
N MET A 357 0.90 24.71 12.23
CA MET A 357 1.84 25.04 11.16
C MET A 357 1.08 25.25 9.86
N GLU A 358 1.49 26.26 9.11
CA GLU A 358 0.99 26.52 7.76
C GLU A 358 2.08 26.19 6.75
N GLN A 359 1.74 25.36 5.76
CA GLN A 359 2.64 24.97 4.69
C GLN A 359 1.89 24.94 3.36
N ARG A 360 2.11 25.94 2.50
CA ARG A 360 1.57 25.99 1.13
C ARG A 360 0.04 25.84 1.09
N GLY A 361 -0.66 26.52 1.98
CA GLY A 361 -2.11 26.48 2.14
C GLY A 361 -2.63 25.35 3.04
N ARG A 362 -1.78 24.38 3.43
CA ARG A 362 -2.11 23.37 4.42
C ARG A 362 -1.97 23.92 5.82
N TRP A 363 -3.00 23.76 6.63
CA TRP A 363 -2.90 23.92 8.07
C TRP A 363 -2.80 22.55 8.73
N GLU A 364 -1.81 22.35 9.59
CA GLU A 364 -1.69 21.20 10.48
C GLU A 364 -1.76 21.72 11.92
N ILE A 365 -2.84 21.38 12.63
CA ILE A 365 -3.06 21.78 14.02
C ILE A 365 -2.77 20.58 14.92
N THR A 366 -1.80 20.72 15.82
CA THR A 366 -1.50 19.76 16.88
C THR A 366 -2.21 20.22 18.16
N PRO A 367 -3.28 19.53 18.62
CA PRO A 367 -4.16 20.01 19.69
C PRO A 367 -3.59 19.80 21.10
N CYS A 368 -2.34 19.35 21.21
CA CYS A 368 -1.70 18.97 22.47
C CYS A 368 -0.23 19.41 22.51
N ALA A 369 0.36 19.35 23.71
CA ALA A 369 1.78 19.56 23.86
C ALA A 369 2.55 18.44 23.15
N SER A 370 3.52 18.82 22.32
CA SER A 370 4.40 17.85 21.64
C SER A 370 5.56 17.47 22.57
N PRO A 371 5.86 16.17 22.76
CA PRO A 371 7.08 15.76 23.45
C PRO A 371 8.31 16.33 22.75
N MET A 372 9.23 16.94 23.52
CA MET A 372 10.48 17.50 22.98
C MET A 372 11.65 16.51 23.03
N GLU A 373 11.55 15.48 23.86
CA GLU A 373 12.59 14.47 24.03
C GLU A 373 12.54 13.43 22.91
N GLU A 374 13.71 13.04 22.42
CA GLU A 374 13.83 11.99 21.41
C GLU A 374 13.27 10.67 21.94
N ARG A 375 12.47 9.97 21.13
CA ARG A 375 11.81 8.70 21.47
C ARG A 375 10.80 8.77 22.62
N THR A 376 10.33 9.97 22.96
CA THR A 376 9.17 10.14 23.84
C THR A 376 7.93 10.39 23.00
N PHE A 377 6.90 9.56 23.18
CA PHE A 377 5.66 9.58 22.42
C PHE A 377 4.46 9.78 23.35
N ILE A 378 3.36 10.30 22.83
CA ILE A 378 2.11 10.34 23.58
C ILE A 378 1.50 8.93 23.58
N SER A 379 0.88 8.54 24.70
CA SER A 379 0.15 7.28 24.83
C SER A 379 -0.83 7.07 23.67
N ALA A 380 -0.67 5.98 22.92
CA ALA A 380 -1.55 5.65 21.80
C ALA A 380 -3.02 5.47 22.25
N ASP A 381 -3.25 4.96 23.46
CA ASP A 381 -4.60 4.81 24.01
C ASP A 381 -5.26 6.18 24.22
N ASP A 382 -4.51 7.17 24.73
CA ASP A 382 -5.03 8.53 24.94
C ASP A 382 -5.30 9.22 23.60
N THR A 383 -4.38 9.10 22.63
CA THR A 383 -4.55 9.72 21.31
C THR A 383 -5.70 9.10 20.53
N ILE A 384 -5.83 7.78 20.54
CA ILE A 384 -6.95 7.07 19.90
C ILE A 384 -8.26 7.45 20.58
N ALA A 385 -8.30 7.54 21.91
CA ALA A 385 -9.50 7.97 22.62
C ALA A 385 -9.92 9.40 22.25
N TYR A 386 -8.97 10.33 22.14
CA TYR A 386 -9.23 11.70 21.68
C TYR A 386 -9.73 11.76 20.23
N ILE A 387 -9.04 11.06 19.31
CA ILE A 387 -9.43 11.02 17.89
C ILE A 387 -10.79 10.34 17.70
N THR A 388 -11.12 9.34 18.51
CA THR A 388 -12.46 8.71 18.51
C THR A 388 -13.52 9.74 18.90
N GLN A 389 -13.35 10.46 20.01
CA GLN A 389 -14.30 11.49 20.45
C GLN A 389 -14.45 12.63 19.45
N LEU A 390 -13.33 13.11 18.88
CA LEU A 390 -13.35 14.14 17.85
C LEU A 390 -14.06 13.63 16.59
N SER A 391 -13.81 12.39 16.21
CA SER A 391 -14.47 11.78 15.08
C SER A 391 -15.97 11.60 15.28
N ASP A 392 -16.43 11.24 16.48
CA ASP A 392 -17.86 11.12 16.77
C ASP A 392 -18.56 12.48 16.65
N ALA A 393 -17.90 13.55 17.13
CA ALA A 393 -18.40 14.91 16.99
C ALA A 393 -18.44 15.38 15.52
N LEU A 394 -17.40 15.06 14.73
CA LEU A 394 -17.36 15.33 13.29
C LEU A 394 -18.45 14.57 12.55
N GLU A 395 -18.62 13.28 12.85
CA GLU A 395 -19.60 12.43 12.19
C GLU A 395 -21.03 12.90 12.49
N ALA A 396 -21.32 13.26 13.75
CA ALA A 396 -22.62 13.82 14.13
C ALA A 396 -22.94 15.15 13.43
N ARG A 397 -21.92 15.93 13.05
CA ARG A 397 -22.06 17.27 12.48
C ARG A 397 -22.04 17.30 10.95
N TYR A 398 -21.16 16.50 10.34
CA TYR A 398 -20.82 16.56 8.91
C TYR A 398 -21.09 15.25 8.16
N GLY A 399 -21.48 14.19 8.87
CA GLY A 399 -21.72 12.87 8.30
C GLY A 399 -20.49 11.96 8.34
N ALA A 400 -20.64 10.75 7.78
CA ALA A 400 -19.63 9.72 7.86
C ALA A 400 -18.28 10.15 7.25
N PRO A 401 -17.14 9.66 7.79
CA PRO A 401 -15.84 9.92 7.20
C PRO A 401 -15.78 9.37 5.77
N ILE A 402 -15.11 10.10 4.88
CA ILE A 402 -14.79 9.65 3.51
C ILE A 402 -13.83 8.47 3.55
N SER A 403 -12.87 8.50 4.47
CA SER A 403 -12.01 7.35 4.73
C SER A 403 -11.71 7.20 6.21
N THR A 404 -11.63 5.95 6.67
CA THR A 404 -11.09 5.57 7.97
C THR A 404 -9.94 4.63 7.76
N ARG A 405 -8.90 4.73 8.60
CA ARG A 405 -7.78 3.80 8.64
C ARG A 405 -7.48 3.44 10.09
N ALA A 406 -7.44 2.15 10.39
CA ALA A 406 -7.04 1.63 11.69
C ALA A 406 -5.89 0.64 11.50
N ARG A 407 -4.84 0.74 12.31
CA ARG A 407 -3.65 -0.10 12.20
C ARG A 407 -3.27 -0.68 13.56
N THR A 408 -2.91 -1.96 13.58
CA THR A 408 -2.15 -2.53 14.70
C THR A 408 -0.69 -2.11 14.61
N SER A 409 -0.05 -1.78 15.73
CA SER A 409 1.40 -1.71 15.76
C SER A 409 1.92 -2.19 17.11
N MET A 410 2.95 -3.04 17.07
CA MET A 410 3.65 -3.47 18.29
C MET A 410 4.48 -2.32 18.87
N THR A 411 5.06 -1.48 18.01
CA THR A 411 6.08 -0.50 18.39
C THR A 411 5.47 0.85 18.80
N LEU A 412 4.41 1.28 18.10
CA LEU A 412 3.77 2.58 18.30
C LEU A 412 2.38 2.48 18.94
N GLY A 413 1.94 1.29 19.33
CA GLY A 413 0.65 1.10 19.98
C GLY A 413 -0.56 1.23 19.05
N GLY A 414 -0.36 1.26 17.73
CA GLY A 414 -1.39 1.32 16.70
C GLY A 414 -1.82 2.74 16.32
N SER A 415 -2.75 2.85 15.38
CA SER A 415 -3.28 4.16 14.95
C SER A 415 -4.73 4.12 14.48
N LEU A 416 -5.36 5.29 14.53
CA LEU A 416 -6.66 5.59 13.96
C LEU A 416 -6.58 6.94 13.23
N ASP A 417 -6.87 6.93 11.93
CA ASP A 417 -6.91 8.12 11.09
C ASP A 417 -8.25 8.22 10.35
N ARG A 418 -8.76 9.43 10.15
CA ARG A 418 -10.02 9.65 9.43
C ARG A 418 -9.97 10.91 8.57
N LEU A 419 -10.59 10.85 7.38
CA LEU A 419 -10.79 11.98 6.47
C LEU A 419 -12.27 12.35 6.42
N PHE A 420 -12.59 13.61 6.61
CA PHE A 420 -13.93 14.17 6.53
C PHE A 420 -14.03 15.23 5.44
N ARG A 421 -15.23 15.36 4.87
CA ARG A 421 -15.59 16.44 3.96
C ARG A 421 -16.52 17.42 4.68
N LEU A 422 -16.09 18.67 4.79
CA LEU A 422 -16.82 19.80 5.35
C LEU A 422 -17.09 20.81 4.23
N GLY A 423 -18.07 20.48 3.37
CA GLY A 423 -18.28 21.24 2.13
C GLY A 423 -17.11 21.10 1.16
N GLU A 424 -16.45 22.21 0.84
CA GLU A 424 -15.24 22.23 -0.01
C GLU A 424 -13.94 22.04 0.79
N THR A 425 -14.03 22.02 2.12
CA THR A 425 -12.88 21.81 3.01
C THR A 425 -12.76 20.34 3.39
N GLY A 426 -11.57 19.77 3.25
CA GLY A 426 -11.21 18.47 3.80
C GLY A 426 -10.60 18.63 5.20
N VAL A 427 -10.87 17.67 6.07
CA VAL A 427 -10.25 17.56 7.39
C VAL A 427 -9.73 16.15 7.58
N TYR A 428 -8.41 16.00 7.75
CA TYR A 428 -7.80 14.73 8.10
C TYR A 428 -7.34 14.77 9.56
N ILE A 429 -7.73 13.76 10.33
CA ILE A 429 -7.33 13.62 11.74
C ILE A 429 -6.50 12.36 11.91
N SER A 430 -5.41 12.45 12.66
CA SER A 430 -4.50 11.31 12.91
C SER A 430 -4.19 11.10 14.38
N SER A 431 -4.06 9.85 14.80
CA SER A 431 -3.70 9.50 16.19
C SER A 431 -2.22 9.21 16.43
N VAL A 432 -1.43 8.90 15.39
CA VAL A 432 0.02 8.60 15.53
C VAL A 432 0.75 9.80 16.11
N ARG A 433 0.45 10.96 15.54
CA ARG A 433 0.72 12.27 16.11
C ARG A 433 -0.62 12.99 16.07
N PRO A 434 -1.24 13.29 17.23
CA PRO A 434 -2.51 14.01 17.27
C PRO A 434 -2.43 15.25 16.40
N SER A 435 -3.08 15.21 15.25
CA SER A 435 -3.06 16.30 14.29
C SER A 435 -4.40 16.42 13.58
N ILE A 436 -4.69 17.64 13.17
CA ILE A 436 -5.86 18.01 12.38
C ILE A 436 -5.33 18.78 11.18
N GLU A 437 -5.31 18.13 10.03
CA GLU A 437 -4.93 18.74 8.75
C GLU A 437 -6.16 19.32 8.06
N ILE A 438 -6.03 20.53 7.53
CA ILE A 438 -7.09 21.28 6.88
C ILE A 438 -6.58 21.81 5.53
N LEU A 439 -7.32 21.51 4.47
CA LEU A 439 -7.09 21.93 3.08
C LEU A 439 -8.40 21.89 2.29
N PRO A 440 -8.42 22.33 1.03
CA PRO A 440 -9.46 21.92 0.08
C PRO A 440 -9.61 20.40 0.03
N PHE A 441 -10.86 19.93 0.00
CA PHE A 441 -11.20 18.51 0.10
C PHE A 441 -10.54 17.67 -0.98
N GLU A 442 -10.63 18.08 -2.25
CA GLU A 442 -10.05 17.36 -3.38
C GLU A 442 -8.53 17.17 -3.24
N THR A 443 -7.84 18.19 -2.71
CA THR A 443 -6.38 18.13 -2.47
C THR A 443 -6.04 17.13 -1.37
N LEU A 444 -6.78 17.13 -0.26
CA LEU A 444 -6.57 16.17 0.83
C LEU A 444 -6.92 14.74 0.39
N LEU A 445 -7.99 14.59 -0.39
CA LEU A 445 -8.42 13.30 -0.91
C LEU A 445 -7.32 12.68 -1.78
N PHE A 446 -6.76 13.46 -2.72
CA PHE A 446 -5.66 13.00 -3.56
C PHE A 446 -4.35 12.81 -2.78
N MET A 447 -4.07 13.63 -1.76
CA MET A 447 -2.86 13.46 -0.94
C MET A 447 -2.85 12.13 -0.17
N HIS A 448 -4.02 11.66 0.28
CA HIS A 448 -4.12 10.45 1.09
C HIS A 448 -4.52 9.19 0.32
N HIS A 449 -5.04 9.32 -0.90
CA HIS A 449 -5.57 8.21 -1.72
C HIS A 449 -5.26 8.28 -3.23
N GLY A 450 -4.55 9.31 -3.69
CA GLY A 450 -4.16 9.51 -5.10
C GLY A 450 -2.90 8.79 -5.51
#